data_AF-A0A177BE64-F1
#
_entry.id   AF-A0A177BE64-F1
#
_cell.length_a   1.000
_cell.length_b   1.000
_cell.length_c   1.000
_cell.angle_alpha   90.00
_cell.angle_beta   90.00
_cell.angle_gamma   90.00
#
_symmetry.space_group_name_H-M   'P 1'
#
loop_
_entity.id
_entity.type
_entity.pdbx_description
1 polymer ?
#
loop_
_entity_poly.entity_id
_entity_poly.type
_entity_poly.pdbx_seq_one_letter_code
_entity_poly.pdbx_strand_id
1 'polypeptide(L)'
;MSSQASYNKSDPSQFDNICANLLNSYTNVQIALDNISNIKTELIKNKLPLTALSKLTTGTSYLYRSISELSVPCYEIVRIIKLNSQAWEDKNKMITQMHQKYKIIQGQLNVAIRYLQLQRI
;
A
#
# COMPACT_ATOMS: atom_id res chain seq x y z
N MET A 1 30.25 -11.68 -22.16
CA MET A 1 30.11 -12.45 -20.90
C MET A 1 29.04 -11.75 -20.07
N SER A 2 27.89 -12.41 -20.02
CA SER A 2 26.65 -11.91 -19.43
C SER A 2 26.74 -11.93 -17.91
N SER A 3 26.62 -10.78 -17.25
CA SER A 3 26.35 -10.74 -15.82
C SER A 3 24.86 -10.47 -15.65
N GLN A 4 24.09 -11.55 -15.73
CA GLN A 4 22.70 -11.54 -15.29
C GLN A 4 22.70 -11.25 -13.79
N ALA A 5 22.25 -10.06 -13.42
CA ALA A 5 21.92 -9.74 -12.05
C ALA A 5 20.85 -10.74 -11.59
N SER A 6 21.29 -11.69 -10.78
CA SER A 6 20.43 -12.66 -10.11
C SER A 6 19.41 -11.88 -9.30
N TYR A 7 18.15 -11.89 -9.78
CA TYR A 7 16.99 -11.48 -9.00
C TYR A 7 16.93 -12.39 -7.78
N ASN A 8 17.59 -11.98 -6.69
CA ASN A 8 17.33 -12.53 -5.39
C ASN A 8 15.85 -12.29 -5.11
N LYS A 9 15.06 -13.37 -5.15
CA LYS A 9 13.77 -13.46 -4.49
C LYS A 9 14.03 -13.36 -2.98
N SER A 10 14.37 -12.17 -2.50
CA SER A 10 14.40 -11.83 -1.09
C SER A 10 12.96 -11.75 -0.59
N ASP A 11 12.78 -12.01 0.70
CA ASP A 11 11.52 -11.97 1.43
C ASP A 11 10.54 -10.90 0.93
N PRO A 12 9.22 -11.19 0.92
CA PRO A 12 8.21 -10.25 0.44
C PRO A 12 8.41 -8.91 1.13
N SER A 13 8.58 -7.86 0.33
CA SER A 13 8.78 -6.51 0.84
C SER A 13 7.60 -6.14 1.72
N GLN A 14 7.81 -5.25 2.70
CA GLN A 14 6.71 -4.71 3.49
C GLN A 14 5.59 -4.13 2.59
N PHE A 15 5.98 -3.62 1.42
CA PHE A 15 5.09 -3.10 0.40
C PHE A 15 4.26 -4.16 -0.32
N ASP A 16 4.78 -5.39 -0.50
CA ASP A 16 4.03 -6.48 -1.11
C ASP A 16 2.81 -6.86 -0.28
N ASN A 17 2.96 -6.90 1.04
CA ASN A 17 1.84 -7.14 1.97
C ASN A 17 0.79 -6.02 1.88
N ILE A 18 1.22 -4.76 1.81
CA ILE A 18 0.31 -3.61 1.66
C ILE A 18 -0.45 -3.68 0.33
N CYS A 19 0.26 -3.99 -0.77
CA CYS A 19 -0.35 -4.15 -2.10
C CYS A 19 -1.35 -5.32 -2.14
N ALA A 20 -1.00 -6.45 -1.53
CA ALA A 20 -1.89 -7.60 -1.43
C ALA A 20 -3.15 -7.27 -0.63
N ASN A 21 -3.00 -6.60 0.51
CA ASN A 21 -4.14 -6.16 1.32
C ASN A 21 -5.05 -5.20 0.55
N LEU A 22 -4.50 -4.24 -0.19
CA LEU A 22 -5.28 -3.31 -1.03
C LEU A 22 -6.10 -4.08 -2.08
N LEU A 23 -5.47 -5.01 -2.80
CA LEU A 23 -6.15 -5.80 -3.83
C LEU A 23 -7.23 -6.71 -3.22
N ASN A 24 -6.97 -7.31 -2.07
CA ASN A 24 -7.95 -8.11 -1.35
C ASN A 24 -9.14 -7.27 -0.90
N SER A 25 -8.90 -6.09 -0.33
CA SER A 25 -9.97 -5.16 0.05
C SER A 25 -10.79 -4.71 -1.15
N TYR A 26 -10.14 -4.41 -2.28
CA TYR A 26 -10.84 -4.06 -3.52
C TYR A 26 -11.71 -5.22 -4.04
N THR A 27 -11.19 -6.44 -4.01
CA THR A 27 -11.92 -7.66 -4.40
C THR A 27 -13.15 -7.86 -3.51
N ASN A 28 -13.03 -7.66 -2.19
CA ASN A 28 -14.17 -7.75 -1.27
C ASN A 28 -15.26 -6.71 -1.60
N VAL A 29 -14.87 -5.50 -2.00
CA VAL A 29 -15.81 -4.46 -2.43
C VAL A 29 -16.52 -4.86 -3.73
N GLN A 30 -15.81 -5.46 -4.68
CA GLN A 30 -16.42 -5.99 -5.91
C GLN A 30 -17.43 -7.10 -5.61
N ILE A 31 -17.09 -8.05 -4.73
CA ILE A 31 -18.02 -9.11 -4.30
C ILE A 31 -19.27 -8.51 -3.63
N ALA A 32 -19.10 -7.52 -2.76
CA ALA A 32 -20.22 -6.85 -2.12
C ALA A 32 -21.11 -6.13 -3.14
N LEU A 33 -20.52 -5.51 -4.17
CA LEU A 33 -21.23 -4.88 -5.27
C LEU A 33 -22.06 -5.87 -6.09
N ASP A 34 -21.50 -7.03 -6.41
CA ASP A 34 -22.21 -8.10 -7.12
C ASP A 34 -23.40 -8.60 -6.29
N ASN A 35 -23.23 -8.77 -4.97
CA ASN A 35 -24.32 -9.12 -4.06
C ASN A 35 -25.44 -8.06 -4.08
N ILE A 36 -25.10 -6.77 -4.07
CA ILE A 36 -26.10 -5.70 -4.19
C ILE A 36 -26.83 -5.75 -5.54
N SER A 37 -26.11 -6.04 -6.63
CA SER A 37 -26.70 -6.20 -7.96
C SER A 37 -27.69 -7.38 -8.01
N ASN A 38 -27.34 -8.49 -7.36
CA ASN A 38 -28.22 -9.65 -7.22
C ASN A 38 -29.47 -9.31 -6.40
N ILE A 39 -29.32 -8.64 -5.26
CA ILE A 39 -30.44 -8.18 -4.43
C ILE A 39 -31.38 -7.25 -5.22
N LYS A 40 -30.82 -6.30 -5.98
CA LYS A 40 -31.61 -5.45 -6.87
C LYS A 40 -32.41 -6.28 -7.88
N THR A 41 -31.77 -7.29 -8.49
CA THR A 41 -32.40 -8.15 -9.48
C THR A 41 -33.57 -8.94 -8.89
N GLU A 42 -33.42 -9.48 -7.68
CA GLU A 42 -34.50 -10.13 -6.94
C GLU A 42 -35.63 -9.16 -6.56
N LEU A 43 -35.28 -7.94 -6.13
CA LEU A 43 -36.25 -6.91 -5.79
C LEU A 43 -37.08 -6.43 -6.98
N ILE A 44 -36.49 -6.37 -8.19
CA ILE A 44 -37.22 -6.04 -9.42
C ILE A 44 -38.33 -7.06 -9.69
N LYS A 45 -38.12 -8.34 -9.38
CA LYS A 45 -39.13 -9.40 -9.56
C LYS A 45 -40.35 -9.23 -8.63
N ASN A 46 -40.16 -8.58 -7.47
CA ASN A 46 -41.19 -8.43 -6.43
C ASN A 46 -42.15 -7.24 -6.64
N LYS A 47 -42.27 -6.69 -7.87
CA LYS A 47 -43.21 -5.60 -8.23
C LYS A 47 -43.18 -4.40 -7.28
N LEU A 48 -41.98 -3.88 -7.00
CA LEU A 48 -41.81 -2.64 -6.24
C LEU A 48 -42.54 -1.45 -6.90
N PRO A 49 -42.97 -0.45 -6.10
CA PRO A 49 -43.45 0.82 -6.63
C PRO A 49 -42.41 1.45 -7.57
N LEU A 50 -42.87 2.01 -8.71
CA LEU A 50 -42.00 2.54 -9.77
C LEU A 50 -40.98 3.57 -9.27
N THR A 51 -41.38 4.39 -8.30
CA THR A 51 -40.54 5.42 -7.66
C THR A 51 -39.41 4.82 -6.83
N ALA A 52 -39.68 3.73 -6.09
CA ALA A 52 -38.67 3.01 -5.33
C ALA A 52 -37.69 2.27 -6.27
N LEU A 53 -38.21 1.66 -7.33
CA LEU A 53 -37.41 0.97 -8.34
C LEU A 53 -36.43 1.90 -9.06
N SER A 54 -36.89 3.10 -9.43
CA SER A 54 -36.07 4.13 -10.07
C SER A 54 -34.93 4.60 -9.17
N LYS A 55 -35.23 4.90 -7.89
CA LYS A 55 -34.20 5.29 -6.91
C LYS A 55 -33.18 4.18 -6.65
N LEU A 56 -33.64 2.93 -6.50
CA LEU A 56 -32.78 1.77 -6.32
C LEU A 56 -31.88 1.55 -7.54
N THR A 57 -32.45 1.59 -8.74
CA THR A 57 -31.70 1.40 -9.98
C THR A 57 -30.66 2.49 -10.18
N THR A 58 -31.05 3.75 -9.96
CA THR A 58 -30.14 4.89 -10.10
C THR A 58 -29.00 4.82 -9.08
N GLY A 59 -29.31 4.57 -7.80
CA GLY A 59 -28.32 4.46 -6.74
C GLY A 59 -27.33 3.32 -6.96
N THR A 60 -27.82 2.13 -7.33
CA THR A 60 -26.96 0.98 -7.66
C THR A 60 -26.11 1.22 -8.90
N SER A 61 -26.64 1.88 -9.94
CA SER A 61 -25.87 2.24 -11.14
C SER A 61 -24.75 3.23 -10.83
N TYR A 62 -25.01 4.25 -10.00
CA TYR A 62 -23.95 5.17 -9.55
C TYR A 62 -22.88 4.44 -8.76
N LEU A 63 -23.29 3.60 -7.79
CA LEU A 63 -22.37 2.86 -6.95
C LEU A 63 -21.50 1.89 -7.78
N TYR A 64 -22.11 1.18 -8.74
CA TYR A 64 -21.41 0.28 -9.66
C TYR A 64 -20.37 1.02 -10.50
N ARG A 65 -20.75 2.17 -11.06
CA ARG A 65 -19.86 3.00 -11.85
C ARG A 65 -18.67 3.49 -11.02
N SER A 66 -18.91 4.06 -9.84
CA SER A 66 -17.84 4.59 -8.98
C SER A 66 -16.83 3.52 -8.57
N ILE A 67 -17.29 2.30 -8.26
CA ILE A 67 -16.40 1.18 -7.89
C ILE A 67 -15.65 0.63 -9.12
N SER A 68 -16.28 0.62 -10.29
CA SER A 68 -15.62 0.21 -11.54
C SER A 68 -14.51 1.19 -11.92
N GLU A 69 -14.75 2.49 -11.76
CA GLU A 69 -13.76 3.54 -11.98
C GLU A 69 -12.56 3.44 -11.02
N LEU A 70 -12.73 2.83 -9.84
CA LEU A 70 -11.64 2.59 -8.88
C LEU A 70 -10.67 1.46 -9.29
N SER A 71 -11.02 0.61 -10.27
CA SER A 71 -10.16 -0.49 -10.71
C SER A 71 -8.78 -0.01 -11.17
N VAL A 72 -8.76 0.91 -12.14
CA VAL A 72 -7.54 1.48 -12.74
C VAL A 72 -6.61 2.12 -11.70
N PRO A 73 -7.06 3.07 -10.86
CA PRO A 73 -6.19 3.67 -9.86
C PRO A 73 -5.69 2.66 -8.82
N CYS A 74 -6.49 1.67 -8.42
CA CYS A 74 -6.01 0.61 -7.53
C CYS A 74 -4.84 -0.19 -8.13
N TYR A 75 -4.93 -0.57 -9.40
CA TYR A 75 -3.85 -1.28 -10.08
C TYR A 75 -2.62 -0.41 -10.34
N GLU A 76 -2.81 0.85 -10.74
CA GLU A 76 -1.70 1.78 -10.95
C GLU A 76 -0.97 2.11 -9.65
N ILE A 77 -1.67 2.24 -8.52
CA ILE A 77 -1.04 2.39 -7.20
C ILE A 77 -0.13 1.19 -6.89
N VAL A 78 -0.64 -0.03 -7.05
CA VAL A 78 0.16 -1.26 -6.84
C VAL A 78 1.38 -1.28 -7.76
N ARG A 79 1.22 -0.89 -9.02
CA ARG A 79 2.31 -0.83 -10.00
C ARG A 79 3.38 0.18 -9.59
N ILE A 80 2.98 1.40 -9.20
CA ILE A 80 3.90 2.46 -8.76
C ILE A 80 4.66 2.03 -7.51
N ILE A 81 3.97 1.43 -6.54
CA ILE A 81 4.59 0.94 -5.31
C ILE A 81 5.63 -0.13 -5.65
N LYS A 82 5.28 -1.12 -6.48
CA LYS A 82 6.23 -2.17 -6.91
C LYS A 82 7.42 -1.65 -7.70
N LEU A 83 7.23 -0.59 -8.50
CA LEU A 83 8.31 0.03 -9.25
C LEU A 83 9.31 0.76 -8.34
N ASN A 84 8.81 1.36 -7.24
CA ASN A 84 9.61 2.22 -6.37
C ASN A 84 10.05 1.54 -5.05
N SER A 85 9.50 0.39 -4.71
CA SER A 85 9.75 -0.30 -3.43
C SER A 85 11.24 -0.58 -3.23
N GLN A 86 11.92 -1.13 -4.24
CA GLN A 86 13.35 -1.45 -4.16
C GLN A 86 14.20 -0.20 -3.89
N ALA A 87 13.99 0.87 -4.67
CA ALA A 87 14.72 2.11 -4.51
C ALA A 87 14.49 2.76 -3.14
N TRP A 88 13.28 2.59 -2.58
CA TRP A 88 12.97 3.03 -1.23
C TRP A 88 13.72 2.20 -0.17
N GLU A 89 13.71 0.88 -0.30
CA GLU A 89 14.40 -0.02 0.64
C GLU A 89 15.91 0.23 0.66
N ASP A 90 16.52 0.41 -0.51
CA ASP A 90 17.94 0.72 -0.63
C ASP A 90 18.30 2.04 0.06
N LYS A 91 17.50 3.10 -0.18
CA LYS A 91 17.68 4.40 0.48
C LYS A 91 17.47 4.31 1.98
N ASN A 92 16.44 3.59 2.42
CA ASN A 92 16.14 3.42 3.84
C ASN A 92 17.27 2.67 4.57
N LYS A 93 17.84 1.64 3.93
CA LYS A 93 19.00 0.90 4.44
C LYS A 93 20.23 1.81 4.56
N MET A 94 20.51 2.62 3.54
CA MET A 94 21.61 3.59 3.57
C MET A 94 21.45 4.61 4.70
N ILE A 95 20.26 5.19 4.85
CA ILE A 95 19.95 6.14 5.94
C ILE A 95 20.16 5.49 7.30
N THR A 96 19.66 4.26 7.48
CA THR A 96 19.81 3.50 8.73
C THR A 96 21.28 3.29 9.09
N GLN A 97 22.11 2.91 8.11
CA GLN A 97 23.55 2.75 8.31
C GLN A 97 24.25 4.08 8.64
N MET A 98 23.90 5.16 7.94
CA MET A 98 24.44 6.49 8.24
C MET A 98 24.09 6.93 9.66
N HIS A 99 22.85 6.69 10.10
CA HIS A 99 22.40 7.02 11.45
C HIS A 99 23.14 6.22 12.52
N GLN A 100 23.40 4.92 12.28
CA GLN A 100 24.22 4.10 13.17
C GLN A 100 25.65 4.64 13.28
N LYS A 101 26.29 4.98 12.16
CA LYS A 101 27.64 5.59 12.15
C LYS A 101 27.67 6.90 12.91
N TYR A 102 26.67 7.75 12.70
CA TYR A 102 26.53 9.01 13.44
C TYR A 102 26.49 8.78 14.95
N LYS A 103 25.67 7.83 15.43
CA LYS A 103 25.59 7.48 16.86
C LYS A 103 26.92 7.01 17.44
N ILE A 104 27.67 6.19 16.69
CA ILE A 104 29.00 5.72 17.12
C ILE A 104 29.97 6.89 17.26
N ILE A 105 30.05 7.76 16.25
CA ILE A 105 30.93 8.94 16.26
C ILE A 105 30.55 9.88 17.41
N GLN A 106 29.26 10.11 17.63
CA GLN A 106 28.77 10.92 18.75
C GLN A 106 29.19 10.31 20.11
N GLY A 107 29.11 8.99 20.25
CA GLY A 107 29.59 8.28 21.45
C GLY A 107 31.10 8.46 21.66
N GLN A 108 31.90 8.27 20.61
CA GLN A 108 33.35 8.46 20.65
C GLN A 108 33.73 9.90 21.02
N LEU A 109 33.03 10.89 20.45
CA LEU A 109 33.24 12.31 20.75
C LEU A 109 32.95 12.61 22.23
N ASN A 110 31.84 12.09 22.76
CA ASN A 110 31.49 12.27 24.18
C ASN A 110 32.55 11.67 25.10
N VAL A 111 33.11 10.52 24.74
CA VAL A 111 34.21 9.90 25.50
C VAL A 111 35.47 10.77 25.44
N ALA A 112 35.85 11.25 24.26
CA ALA A 112 37.01 12.12 24.09
C ALA A 112 36.87 13.44 24.88
N ILE A 113 35.68 14.05 24.88
CA ILE A 113 35.39 15.26 25.68
C ILE A 113 35.58 14.98 27.17
N ARG A 114 35.07 13.85 27.68
CA ARG A 114 35.25 13.46 29.08
C ARG A 114 36.72 13.26 29.45
N TYR A 115 37.50 12.60 28.58
CA TYR A 115 38.94 12.46 28.79
C TYR A 115 39.68 13.80 28.83
N LEU A 116 39.37 14.72 27.91
CA LEU A 116 39.97 16.06 27.90
C LEU A 116 39.60 16.89 29.13
N GLN A 117 38.37 16.76 29.63
CA GLN A 117 37.95 17.42 30.86
C GLN A 117 38.69 16.88 32.09
N LEU A 118 38.92 15.56 32.14
CA LEU A 118 39.69 14.90 33.21
C LEU A 118 41.17 15.29 33.22
N GLN A 119 41.77 15.58 32.05
CA GLN A 119 43.17 16.00 31.92
C GLN A 119 43.41 17.51 32.13
N ARG A 120 42.34 18.31 32.31
CA ARG A 120 42.41 19.76 32.57
C ARG A 120 42.37 20.10 34.06
N ILE A 121 42.60 19.11 34.92
CA ILE A 121 42.82 19.23 36.39
C ILE A 121 44.26 18.83 36.64
#